data_AF-A0A8T4Z923-F1
#
_entry.id   AF-A0A8T4Z923-F1
#
_cell.length_a   1.000
_cell.length_b   1.000
_cell.length_c   1.000
_cell.angle_alpha   90.00
_cell.angle_beta   90.00
_cell.angle_gamma   90.00
#
_symmetry.space_group_name_H-M   'P 1'
#
loop_
_entity.id
_entity.type
_entity.pdbx_description
1 polymer ?
#
loop_
_entity_poly.entity_id
_entity_poly.type
_entity_poly.pdbx_seq_one_letter_code
_entity_poly.pdbx_strand_id
1 'polypeptide(L)'
;MTNKIIATVVMLLIYLSSVAHPVEAASIEVRVMDRYLEVKVESKTFQNMTAMNEASIHVSGIDLEQAEQALRNSLLKDYPTREISNVSIMITSNNVWLNLTIQFNLKGAIRIDRDVKRVDLSWISFKVKEDLRANNISYNLVGQKYLQPFMRSFSNESEVKYYSPIYTPVDSKLAANIAGNITSIDLTSIESKVSSWVREFDADSKTTIWKTVVGKLIDLRAEVKSGNVSRNFYCYTESNARVSINGYGVAIDGTLLVETSQNTQATLMLMTIVGLASITSAVYCYEIKLRRRLRL
;
A
#
# COMPACT_ATOMS: atom_id res chain seq x y z
N MET A 1 -36.72 17.47 -22.64
CA MET A 1 -35.45 16.86 -23.12
C MET A 1 -34.39 16.81 -22.01
N THR A 2 -34.32 17.85 -21.17
CA THR A 2 -33.45 17.98 -19.98
C THR A 2 -33.55 16.84 -18.95
N ASN A 3 -34.75 16.33 -18.63
CA ASN A 3 -34.88 15.26 -17.64
C ASN A 3 -34.30 13.90 -18.09
N LYS A 4 -34.26 13.65 -19.41
CA LYS A 4 -33.64 12.42 -19.94
C LYS A 4 -32.12 12.49 -19.81
N ILE A 5 -31.50 13.64 -20.08
CA ILE A 5 -30.04 13.85 -19.97
C ILE A 5 -29.57 13.72 -18.53
N ILE A 6 -30.31 14.29 -17.57
CA ILE A 6 -29.98 14.16 -16.14
C ILE A 6 -30.04 12.69 -15.70
N ALA A 7 -31.06 11.94 -16.12
CA ALA A 7 -31.17 10.52 -15.80
C ALA A 7 -30.02 9.68 -16.40
N THR A 8 -29.58 9.98 -17.63
CA THR A 8 -28.42 9.27 -18.23
C THR A 8 -27.11 9.59 -17.54
N VAL A 9 -26.89 10.86 -17.14
CA VAL A 9 -25.68 11.27 -16.42
C VAL A 9 -25.62 10.63 -15.03
N VAL A 10 -26.75 10.56 -14.32
CA VAL A 10 -26.85 9.87 -13.03
C VAL A 10 -26.64 8.36 -13.18
N MET A 11 -27.22 7.71 -14.19
CA MET A 11 -26.97 6.28 -14.47
C MET A 11 -25.52 6.00 -14.86
N LEU A 12 -24.87 6.88 -15.62
CA LEU A 12 -23.45 6.75 -15.98
C LEU A 12 -22.54 6.95 -14.75
N LEU A 13 -22.88 7.89 -13.85
CA LEU A 13 -22.19 8.08 -12.57
C LEU A 13 -22.37 6.90 -11.60
N ILE A 14 -23.53 6.23 -11.64
CA ILE A 14 -23.78 4.99 -10.85
C ILE A 14 -23.06 3.78 -11.48
N TYR A 15 -22.94 3.73 -12.80
CA TYR A 15 -22.22 2.65 -13.49
C TYR A 15 -20.69 2.80 -13.38
N LEU A 16 -20.17 4.03 -13.30
CA LEU A 16 -18.76 4.31 -13.04
C LEU A 16 -18.37 4.09 -11.57
N SER A 17 -19.33 4.02 -10.64
CA SER A 17 -19.07 3.79 -9.21
C SER A 17 -19.19 2.33 -8.77
N SER A 18 -19.52 1.40 -9.67
CA SER A 18 -19.68 -0.03 -9.36
C SER A 18 -18.50 -0.89 -9.84
N VAL A 19 -17.28 -0.36 -9.78
CA VAL A 19 -16.09 -1.21 -9.90
C VAL A 19 -15.99 -2.02 -8.62
N ALA A 20 -16.22 -3.33 -8.67
CA ALA A 20 -15.89 -4.21 -7.56
C ALA A 20 -14.37 -4.11 -7.30
N HIS A 21 -13.99 -3.54 -6.15
CA HIS A 21 -12.59 -3.38 -5.79
C HIS A 21 -12.03 -4.71 -5.25
N PRO A 22 -10.75 -5.02 -5.49
CA PRO A 22 -10.10 -6.17 -4.87
C PRO A 22 -9.98 -5.96 -3.35
N VAL A 23 -9.81 -7.05 -2.62
CA VAL A 23 -9.96 -7.15 -1.16
C VAL A 23 -8.57 -7.32 -0.53
N GLU A 24 -8.09 -6.35 0.27
CA GLU A 24 -6.77 -6.44 0.94
C GLU A 24 -6.79 -6.04 2.42
N ALA A 25 -5.71 -6.33 3.14
CA ALA A 25 -5.61 -6.10 4.57
C ALA A 25 -4.24 -5.59 5.04
N ALA A 26 -3.32 -5.27 4.14
CA ALA A 26 -1.96 -4.88 4.49
C ALA A 26 -1.60 -3.49 3.96
N SER A 27 -0.79 -2.80 4.75
CA SER A 27 -0.03 -1.62 4.39
C SER A 27 1.43 -2.00 4.15
N ILE A 28 2.12 -1.27 3.28
CA ILE A 28 3.54 -1.51 2.99
C ILE A 28 4.34 -0.21 3.03
N GLU A 29 5.49 -0.27 3.70
CA GLU A 29 6.50 0.75 3.70
C GLU A 29 7.78 0.19 3.09
N VAL A 30 8.28 0.86 2.06
CA VAL A 30 9.53 0.51 1.39
C VAL A 30 10.51 1.67 1.57
N ARG A 31 11.66 1.39 2.16
CA ARG A 31 12.77 2.33 2.26
C ARG A 31 13.88 1.85 1.34
N VAL A 32 14.25 2.71 0.39
CA VAL A 32 15.31 2.39 -0.55
C VAL A 32 16.67 2.70 0.08
N MET A 33 17.48 1.65 0.26
CA MET A 33 18.86 1.75 0.74
C MET A 33 19.82 1.80 -0.47
N ASP A 34 21.12 1.59 -0.24
CA ASP A 34 22.10 1.65 -1.33
C ASP A 34 22.08 0.41 -2.22
N ARG A 35 21.90 -0.77 -1.65
CA ARG A 35 21.99 -2.05 -2.38
C ARG A 35 20.78 -2.97 -2.20
N TYR A 36 19.85 -2.59 -1.32
CA TYR A 36 18.66 -3.38 -1.01
C TYR A 36 17.49 -2.46 -0.65
N LEU A 37 16.30 -3.03 -0.60
CA LEU A 37 15.10 -2.38 -0.09
C LEU A 37 14.83 -2.92 1.30
N GLU A 38 14.66 -2.03 2.27
CA GLU A 38 14.09 -2.39 3.56
C GLU A 38 12.57 -2.31 3.43
N VAL A 39 11.90 -3.43 3.66
CA VAL A 39 10.47 -3.59 3.44
C VAL A 39 9.80 -3.90 4.76
N LYS A 40 8.75 -3.15 5.08
CA LYS A 40 7.89 -3.36 6.24
C LYS A 40 6.46 -3.52 5.76
N VAL A 41 5.84 -4.66 6.04
CA VAL A 41 4.43 -4.93 5.77
C VAL A 41 3.69 -4.93 7.10
N GLU A 42 2.61 -4.17 7.20
CA GLU A 42 1.76 -4.09 8.39
C GLU A 42 0.32 -4.41 8.05
N SER A 43 -0.26 -5.43 8.66
CA SER A 43 -1.70 -5.69 8.59
C SER A 43 -2.34 -5.37 9.93
N LYS A 44 -3.45 -4.64 9.90
CA LYS A 44 -4.26 -4.32 11.07
C LYS A 44 -5.69 -4.72 10.77
N THR A 45 -6.16 -5.76 11.44
CA THR A 45 -7.52 -6.25 11.30
C THR A 45 -8.27 -5.95 12.58
N PHE A 46 -9.26 -5.06 12.48
CA PHE A 46 -10.25 -4.88 13.54
C PHE A 46 -11.36 -5.89 13.35
N GLN A 47 -11.78 -6.54 14.43
CA GLN A 47 -12.97 -7.38 14.46
C GLN A 47 -13.54 -7.47 15.87
N ASN A 48 -14.86 -7.51 16.05
CA ASN A 48 -15.48 -7.83 17.34
C ASN A 48 -16.36 -9.09 17.28
N MET A 49 -16.11 -9.93 16.28
CA MET A 49 -16.87 -11.14 15.95
C MET A 49 -16.42 -12.33 16.79
N THR A 50 -15.12 -12.48 16.99
CA THR A 50 -14.50 -13.62 17.64
C THR A 50 -13.70 -13.17 18.85
N ALA A 51 -13.67 -14.00 19.90
CA ALA A 51 -12.76 -13.81 21.02
C ALA A 51 -11.36 -14.28 20.58
N MET A 52 -10.50 -13.33 20.22
CA MET A 52 -9.08 -13.62 19.96
C MET A 52 -8.31 -13.56 21.28
N ASN A 53 -7.44 -14.55 21.50
CA ASN A 53 -6.58 -14.56 22.67
C ASN A 53 -5.60 -13.39 22.61
N GLU A 54 -5.31 -12.79 23.77
CA GLU A 54 -4.21 -11.85 23.90
C GLU A 54 -2.89 -12.58 23.68
N ALA A 55 -2.11 -12.12 22.71
CA ALA A 55 -0.83 -12.71 22.38
C ALA A 55 0.13 -11.66 21.83
N SER A 56 1.42 -11.85 22.13
CA SER A 56 2.53 -11.13 21.52
C SER A 56 3.57 -12.16 21.14
N ILE A 57 3.68 -12.45 19.84
CA ILE A 57 4.44 -13.58 19.31
C ILE A 57 5.47 -13.04 18.33
N HIS A 58 6.74 -13.25 18.66
CA HIS A 58 7.82 -13.16 17.69
C HIS A 58 7.97 -14.52 17.01
N VAL A 59 7.64 -14.61 15.71
CA VAL A 59 7.73 -15.88 14.98
C VAL A 59 9.20 -16.28 14.87
N SER A 60 9.49 -17.56 15.09
CA SER A 60 10.86 -18.09 15.09
C SER A 60 10.88 -19.58 14.73
N GLY A 61 12.08 -20.14 14.50
CA GLY A 61 12.26 -21.55 14.17
C GLY A 61 11.54 -21.94 12.87
N ILE A 62 10.93 -23.12 12.88
CA ILE A 62 10.29 -23.70 11.69
C ILE A 62 9.11 -22.86 11.16
N ASP A 63 8.38 -22.17 12.03
CA ASP A 63 7.27 -21.30 11.62
C ASP A 63 7.77 -20.08 10.84
N LEU A 64 8.95 -19.55 11.20
CA LEU A 64 9.59 -18.45 10.48
C LEU A 64 10.11 -18.95 9.13
N GLU A 65 10.79 -20.10 9.08
CA GLU A 65 11.28 -20.69 7.83
C GLU A 65 10.15 -20.93 6.81
N GLN A 66 9.00 -21.44 7.29
CA GLN A 66 7.81 -21.61 6.44
C GLN A 66 7.28 -20.28 5.91
N ALA A 67 7.23 -19.25 6.76
CA ALA A 67 6.79 -17.92 6.37
C ALA A 67 7.75 -17.27 5.36
N GLU A 68 9.07 -17.40 5.57
CA GLU A 68 10.09 -16.95 4.62
C GLU A 68 9.92 -17.61 3.26
N GLN A 69 9.67 -18.93 3.23
CA GLN A 69 9.47 -19.66 1.98
C GLN A 69 8.18 -19.21 1.28
N ALA A 70 7.09 -19.00 2.01
CA ALA A 70 5.83 -18.52 1.44
C ALA A 70 5.95 -17.08 0.89
N LEU A 71 6.65 -16.20 1.61
CA LEU A 71 7.01 -14.86 1.13
C LEU A 71 7.85 -14.95 -0.14
N ARG A 72 8.89 -15.79 -0.15
CA ARG A 72 9.75 -16.01 -1.31
C ARG A 72 8.95 -16.49 -2.52
N ASN A 73 8.08 -17.47 -2.35
CA ASN A 73 7.23 -18.01 -3.41
C ASN A 73 6.27 -16.95 -3.97
N SER A 74 5.75 -16.06 -3.11
CA SER A 74 4.77 -15.04 -3.50
C SER A 74 5.42 -13.82 -4.13
N LEU A 75 6.53 -13.34 -3.57
CA LEU A 75 7.24 -12.13 -4.01
C LEU A 75 8.15 -12.37 -5.22
N LEU A 76 8.80 -13.54 -5.28
CA LEU A 76 9.87 -13.79 -6.24
C LEU A 76 9.43 -14.65 -7.43
N LYS A 77 8.14 -15.01 -7.50
CA LYS A 77 7.58 -15.84 -8.58
C LYS A 77 7.99 -15.36 -9.97
N ASP A 78 7.93 -14.04 -10.19
CA ASP A 78 8.23 -13.40 -11.46
C ASP A 78 9.64 -12.75 -11.48
N TYR A 79 10.40 -12.88 -10.38
CA TYR A 79 11.69 -12.19 -10.17
C TYR A 79 12.76 -13.11 -9.57
N PRO A 80 13.23 -14.11 -10.32
CA PRO A 80 14.11 -15.16 -9.80
C PRO A 80 15.50 -14.67 -9.37
N THR A 81 15.93 -13.48 -9.81
CA THR A 81 17.23 -12.90 -9.45
C THR A 81 17.22 -12.12 -8.13
N ARG A 82 16.06 -11.98 -7.49
CA ARG A 82 15.92 -11.26 -6.23
C ARG A 82 16.11 -12.19 -5.05
N GLU A 83 16.43 -11.62 -3.90
CA GLU A 83 16.69 -12.38 -2.67
C GLU A 83 16.04 -11.66 -1.49
N ILE A 84 15.35 -12.42 -0.63
CA ILE A 84 14.83 -11.95 0.64
C ILE A 84 15.79 -12.40 1.75
N SER A 85 16.07 -11.51 2.70
CA SER A 85 16.92 -11.78 3.86
C SER A 85 16.41 -11.02 5.09
N ASN A 86 16.89 -11.40 6.28
CA ASN A 86 16.57 -10.76 7.56
C ASN A 86 15.05 -10.65 7.80
N VAL A 87 14.31 -11.73 7.57
CA VAL A 87 12.86 -11.72 7.82
C VAL A 87 12.60 -11.73 9.32
N SER A 88 11.75 -10.81 9.77
CA SER A 88 11.21 -10.78 11.12
C SER A 88 9.70 -10.63 11.05
N ILE A 89 8.99 -11.37 11.89
CA ILE A 89 7.54 -11.37 11.94
C ILE A 89 7.10 -11.23 13.40
N MET A 90 6.32 -10.18 13.66
CA MET A 90 5.69 -9.92 14.95
C MET A 90 4.18 -9.98 14.80
N ILE A 91 3.53 -10.74 15.67
CA ILE A 91 2.08 -10.83 15.74
C ILE A 91 1.67 -10.31 17.11
N THR A 92 0.79 -9.32 17.14
CA THR A 92 0.14 -8.90 18.37
C THR A 92 -1.37 -9.00 18.20
N SER A 93 -2.03 -9.67 19.12
CA SER A 93 -3.48 -9.81 19.15
C SER A 93 -4.04 -9.43 20.50
N ASN A 94 -5.24 -8.90 20.48
CA ASN A 94 -6.11 -8.77 21.64
C ASN A 94 -7.55 -9.14 21.23
N ASN A 95 -8.52 -8.91 22.13
CA ASN A 95 -9.92 -9.27 21.88
C ASN A 95 -10.51 -8.71 20.58
N VAL A 96 -10.02 -7.57 20.08
CA VAL A 96 -10.61 -6.90 18.91
C VAL A 96 -9.64 -6.59 17.77
N TRP A 97 -8.33 -6.66 18.02
CA TRP A 97 -7.30 -6.36 17.03
C TRP A 97 -6.39 -7.56 16.81
N LEU A 98 -6.08 -7.79 15.54
CA LEU A 98 -4.94 -8.61 15.12
C LEU A 98 -4.02 -7.74 14.27
N ASN A 99 -2.82 -7.52 14.78
CA ASN A 99 -1.78 -6.76 14.10
C ASN A 99 -0.64 -7.70 13.74
N LEU A 100 -0.24 -7.65 12.47
CA LEU A 100 0.87 -8.40 11.92
C LEU A 100 1.88 -7.38 11.38
N THR A 101 3.14 -7.51 11.78
CA THR A 101 4.25 -6.72 11.24
C THR A 101 5.29 -7.68 10.70
N ILE A 102 5.61 -7.54 9.41
CA ILE A 102 6.66 -8.30 8.73
C ILE A 102 7.72 -7.30 8.29
N GLN A 103 8.98 -7.60 8.55
CA GLN A 103 10.12 -6.81 8.10
C GLN A 103 11.10 -7.71 7.36
N PHE A 104 11.65 -7.25 6.24
CA PHE A 104 12.70 -7.97 5.51
C PHE A 104 13.50 -7.05 4.59
N ASN A 105 14.65 -7.55 4.15
CA ASN A 105 15.49 -6.91 3.15
C ASN A 105 15.33 -7.61 1.80
N LEU A 106 15.03 -6.85 0.74
CA LEU A 106 14.93 -7.32 -0.63
C LEU A 106 16.13 -6.84 -1.47
N LYS A 107 16.93 -7.78 -1.95
CA LYS A 107 18.05 -7.51 -2.88
C LYS A 107 17.65 -7.79 -4.33
N GLY A 108 18.41 -7.22 -5.26
CA GLY A 108 18.23 -7.43 -6.70
C GLY A 108 17.13 -6.56 -7.34
N ALA A 109 16.41 -5.76 -6.55
CA ALA A 109 15.44 -4.77 -7.03
C ALA A 109 16.10 -3.42 -7.40
N ILE A 110 17.36 -3.21 -7.04
CA ILE A 110 18.12 -1.98 -7.33
C ILE A 110 19.17 -2.27 -8.39
N ARG A 111 19.24 -1.42 -9.42
CA ARG A 111 20.32 -1.37 -10.40
C ARG A 111 20.94 0.02 -10.39
N ILE A 112 22.26 0.08 -10.36
CA ILE A 112 23.00 1.34 -10.44
C ILE A 112 23.70 1.35 -11.79
N ASP A 113 23.39 2.34 -12.61
CA ASP A 113 24.04 2.56 -13.91
C ASP A 113 24.58 3.99 -13.92
N ARG A 114 25.92 4.11 -13.91
CA ARG A 114 26.65 5.36 -13.70
C ARG A 114 26.16 6.06 -12.43
N ASP A 115 25.59 7.25 -12.58
CA ASP A 115 25.09 8.08 -11.49
C ASP A 115 23.57 7.96 -11.28
N VAL A 116 22.90 6.97 -11.88
CA VAL A 116 21.46 6.77 -11.75
C VAL A 116 21.16 5.46 -11.04
N LYS A 117 20.50 5.55 -9.88
CA LYS A 117 19.91 4.42 -9.16
C LYS A 117 18.50 4.19 -9.72
N ARG A 118 18.29 3.00 -10.29
CA ARG A 118 16.98 2.50 -10.74
C ARG A 118 16.46 1.50 -9.73
N VAL A 119 15.24 1.71 -9.26
CA VAL A 119 14.60 0.86 -8.25
C VAL A 119 13.33 0.29 -8.84
N ASP A 120 13.27 -1.02 -8.96
CA ASP A 120 12.13 -1.73 -9.50
C ASP A 120 11.15 -2.11 -8.37
N LEU A 121 9.93 -1.58 -8.46
CA LEU A 121 8.84 -1.76 -7.49
C LEU A 121 7.67 -2.57 -8.05
N SER A 122 7.86 -3.20 -9.21
CA SER A 122 6.86 -4.07 -9.86
C SER A 122 6.41 -5.28 -9.02
N TRP A 123 7.11 -5.60 -7.93
CA TRP A 123 6.77 -6.67 -6.98
C TRP A 123 5.86 -6.25 -5.83
N ILE A 124 5.60 -4.95 -5.67
CA ILE A 124 4.92 -4.43 -4.47
C ILE A 124 3.51 -5.02 -4.29
N SER A 125 2.89 -5.42 -5.40
CA SER A 125 1.58 -6.09 -5.45
C SER A 125 1.76 -7.61 -5.41
N PHE A 126 1.55 -8.21 -4.24
CA PHE A 126 1.62 -9.66 -4.04
C PHE A 126 0.64 -10.13 -2.95
N LYS A 127 0.40 -11.45 -2.91
CA LYS A 127 -0.45 -12.09 -1.92
C LYS A 127 0.14 -13.42 -1.49
N VAL A 128 0.20 -13.66 -0.18
CA VAL A 128 0.57 -14.97 0.38
C VAL A 128 -0.71 -15.79 0.56
N LYS A 129 -0.76 -16.98 -0.03
CA LYS A 129 -1.98 -17.82 -0.02
C LYS A 129 -1.92 -18.93 1.03
N GLU A 130 -0.73 -19.22 1.53
CA GLU A 130 -0.45 -20.25 2.50
C GLU A 130 -0.99 -19.89 3.89
N ASP A 131 -1.41 -20.91 4.64
CA ASP A 131 -1.81 -20.77 6.04
C ASP A 131 -0.55 -20.66 6.91
N LEU A 132 -0.13 -19.42 7.17
CA LEU A 132 0.99 -19.17 8.07
C LEU A 132 0.52 -19.16 9.52
N ARG A 133 1.23 -19.96 10.34
CA ARG A 133 0.86 -20.24 11.72
C ARG A 133 2.02 -19.99 12.68
N ALA A 134 1.70 -19.56 13.88
CA ALA A 134 2.62 -19.49 15.01
C ALA A 134 1.84 -19.78 16.30
N ASN A 135 2.36 -20.66 17.17
CA ASN A 135 1.66 -21.11 18.37
C ASN A 135 0.21 -21.56 18.11
N ASN A 136 -0.02 -22.28 17.01
CA ASN A 136 -1.34 -22.75 16.56
C ASN A 136 -2.36 -21.63 16.21
N ILE A 137 -1.90 -20.38 16.05
CA ILE A 137 -2.70 -19.25 15.58
C ILE A 137 -2.39 -19.02 14.10
N SER A 138 -3.42 -19.01 13.26
CA SER A 138 -3.31 -18.64 11.83
C SER A 138 -3.29 -17.13 11.71
N TYR A 139 -2.17 -16.53 11.35
CA TYR A 139 -2.07 -15.08 11.23
C TYR A 139 -2.20 -14.56 9.80
N ASN A 140 -2.16 -15.45 8.79
CA ASN A 140 -2.37 -15.03 7.40
C ASN A 140 -3.82 -15.24 6.94
N LEU A 141 -4.39 -16.45 7.10
CA LEU A 141 -5.75 -16.78 6.64
C LEU A 141 -6.83 -16.50 7.70
N VAL A 142 -6.77 -15.31 8.29
CA VAL A 142 -7.62 -14.88 9.41
C VAL A 142 -9.10 -14.97 9.06
N GLY A 143 -9.44 -14.58 7.83
CA GLY A 143 -10.80 -14.64 7.31
C GLY A 143 -11.37 -16.06 7.32
N GLN A 144 -10.67 -16.97 6.66
CA GLN A 144 -11.09 -18.36 6.53
C GLN A 144 -11.15 -19.08 7.88
N LYS A 145 -10.21 -18.80 8.79
CA LYS A 145 -10.09 -19.54 10.05
C LYS A 145 -11.00 -19.03 11.17
N TYR A 146 -11.28 -17.73 11.22
CA TYR A 146 -12.00 -17.13 12.34
C TYR A 146 -13.32 -16.47 11.91
N LEU A 147 -13.28 -15.64 10.86
CA LEU A 147 -14.42 -14.77 10.51
C LEU A 147 -15.50 -15.52 9.73
N GLN A 148 -15.11 -16.37 8.77
CA GLN A 148 -16.06 -17.16 8.00
C GLN A 148 -16.86 -18.17 8.85
N PRO A 149 -16.24 -18.94 9.78
CA PRO A 149 -16.99 -19.79 10.70
C PRO A 149 -18.00 -19.00 11.54
N PHE A 150 -17.61 -17.83 12.05
CA PHE A 150 -18.50 -16.94 12.79
C PHE A 150 -19.69 -16.48 11.93
N MET A 151 -19.45 -16.05 10.68
CA MET A 151 -20.55 -15.65 9.79
C MET A 151 -21.51 -16.81 9.52
N ARG A 152 -21.00 -18.03 9.40
CA ARG A 152 -21.82 -19.21 9.16
C ARG A 152 -22.62 -19.66 10.38
N SER A 153 -22.20 -19.35 11.61
CA SER A 153 -22.99 -19.73 12.80
C SER A 153 -24.36 -19.04 12.84
N PHE A 154 -24.49 -17.90 12.16
CA PHE A 154 -25.72 -17.11 12.05
C PHE A 154 -26.55 -17.43 10.80
N SER A 155 -26.16 -18.39 9.96
CA SER A 155 -26.85 -18.64 8.69
C SER A 155 -28.30 -19.12 8.86
N ASN A 156 -28.61 -19.71 10.02
CA ASN A 156 -29.91 -20.28 10.34
C ASN A 156 -30.76 -19.38 11.24
N GLU A 157 -30.24 -18.22 11.64
CA GLU A 157 -30.99 -17.25 12.45
C GLU A 157 -31.83 -16.35 11.53
N SER A 158 -33.13 -16.25 11.84
CA SER A 158 -34.09 -15.51 11.00
C SER A 158 -33.93 -14.00 11.04
N GLU A 159 -33.18 -13.46 12.01
CA GLU A 159 -33.09 -12.01 12.25
C GLU A 159 -31.66 -11.47 12.14
N VAL A 160 -30.91 -11.96 11.15
CA VAL A 160 -29.55 -11.48 10.88
C VAL A 160 -29.47 -10.73 9.56
N LYS A 161 -28.91 -9.53 9.60
CA LYS A 161 -28.67 -8.69 8.42
C LYS A 161 -27.18 -8.48 8.22
N TYR A 162 -26.71 -8.72 7.01
CA TYR A 162 -25.31 -8.53 6.65
C TYR A 162 -25.16 -7.33 5.72
N TYR A 163 -24.05 -6.62 5.85
CA TYR A 163 -23.74 -5.44 5.04
C TYR A 163 -22.27 -5.45 4.61
N SER A 164 -22.01 -5.18 3.33
CA SER A 164 -20.66 -4.95 2.80
C SER A 164 -20.72 -4.12 1.49
N PRO A 165 -20.14 -2.91 1.43
CA PRO A 165 -19.57 -2.12 2.54
C PRO A 165 -20.60 -1.86 3.64
N ILE A 166 -20.24 -1.19 4.75
CA ILE A 166 -21.01 -1.16 6.02
C ILE A 166 -22.52 -0.87 5.93
N TYR A 167 -23.01 -0.23 4.86
CA TYR A 167 -24.43 0.09 4.66
C TYR A 167 -25.10 -0.62 3.47
N THR A 168 -24.38 -1.43 2.70
CA THR A 168 -24.90 -2.12 1.52
C THR A 168 -25.31 -3.54 1.88
N PRO A 169 -26.62 -3.90 1.86
CA PRO A 169 -27.06 -5.23 2.24
C PRO A 169 -26.47 -6.31 1.34
N VAL A 170 -26.05 -7.42 1.95
CA VAL A 170 -25.58 -8.62 1.26
C VAL A 170 -26.25 -9.87 1.86
N ASP A 171 -26.33 -10.95 1.09
CA ASP A 171 -26.81 -12.23 1.62
C ASP A 171 -25.76 -12.90 2.54
N SER A 172 -26.20 -13.88 3.33
CA SER A 172 -25.34 -14.57 4.30
C SER A 172 -24.20 -15.35 3.65
N LYS A 173 -24.41 -15.91 2.46
CA LYS A 173 -23.40 -16.67 1.71
C LYS A 173 -22.29 -15.74 1.20
N LEU A 174 -22.67 -14.60 0.64
CA LEU A 174 -21.76 -13.56 0.19
C LEU A 174 -20.99 -12.97 1.37
N ALA A 175 -21.66 -12.66 2.48
CA ALA A 175 -21.00 -12.19 3.71
C ALA A 175 -19.95 -13.19 4.22
N ALA A 176 -20.29 -14.48 4.29
CA ALA A 176 -19.35 -15.52 4.70
C ALA A 176 -18.20 -15.74 3.71
N ASN A 177 -18.41 -15.51 2.41
CA ASN A 177 -17.36 -15.56 1.41
C ASN A 177 -16.43 -14.35 1.50
N ILE A 178 -16.97 -13.15 1.68
CA ILE A 178 -16.20 -11.91 1.91
C ILE A 178 -15.34 -12.11 3.16
N ALA A 179 -15.95 -12.54 4.28
CA ALA A 179 -15.23 -12.84 5.51
C ALA A 179 -14.15 -13.90 5.31
N GLY A 180 -14.40 -14.95 4.52
CA GLY A 180 -13.46 -16.04 4.28
C GLY A 180 -12.24 -15.67 3.43
N ASN A 181 -12.38 -14.68 2.55
CA ASN A 181 -11.33 -14.26 1.63
C ASN A 181 -10.31 -13.30 2.27
N ILE A 182 -10.55 -12.86 3.51
CA ILE A 182 -9.67 -11.94 4.25
C ILE A 182 -8.35 -12.63 4.53
N THR A 183 -7.28 -12.05 3.97
CA THR A 183 -5.89 -12.51 4.11
C THR A 183 -5.06 -11.35 4.63
N SER A 184 -4.31 -11.54 5.71
CA SER A 184 -3.52 -10.46 6.32
C SER A 184 -2.36 -10.01 5.43
N ILE A 185 -1.78 -10.89 4.61
CA ILE A 185 -0.71 -10.54 3.66
C ILE A 185 -1.28 -10.53 2.25
N ASP A 186 -2.08 -9.51 1.97
CA ASP A 186 -2.60 -9.20 0.64
C ASP A 186 -2.30 -7.72 0.36
N LEU A 187 -1.56 -7.47 -0.73
CA LEU A 187 -1.16 -6.15 -1.21
C LEU A 187 -1.57 -5.98 -2.69
N THR A 188 -2.54 -6.77 -3.17
CA THR A 188 -2.85 -6.87 -4.60
C THR A 188 -3.53 -5.66 -5.22
N SER A 189 -4.24 -4.81 -4.45
CA SER A 189 -4.84 -3.56 -4.94
C SER A 189 -4.02 -2.31 -4.64
N ILE A 190 -2.86 -2.42 -4.01
CA ILE A 190 -1.82 -1.41 -4.16
C ILE A 190 -1.43 -1.36 -5.64
N GLU A 191 -1.82 -0.27 -6.31
CA GLU A 191 -1.51 -0.04 -7.71
C GLU A 191 0.00 -0.18 -7.93
N SER A 192 0.40 -1.03 -8.87
CA SER A 192 1.81 -1.25 -9.21
C SER A 192 2.47 -0.02 -9.87
N LYS A 193 1.67 0.99 -10.26
CA LYS A 193 2.16 2.23 -10.88
C LYS A 193 2.43 3.28 -9.81
N VAL A 194 3.61 3.22 -9.21
CA VAL A 194 4.07 4.22 -8.22
C VAL A 194 4.09 5.65 -8.81
N SER A 195 4.11 5.78 -10.14
CA SER A 195 3.94 7.06 -10.83
C SER A 195 2.58 7.75 -10.61
N SER A 196 1.52 7.02 -10.26
CA SER A 196 0.21 7.61 -9.94
C SER A 196 0.12 8.13 -8.50
N TRP A 197 1.09 7.79 -7.65
CA TRP A 197 1.05 8.08 -6.22
C TRP A 197 1.40 9.55 -5.93
N VAL A 198 0.90 10.04 -4.80
CA VAL A 198 1.23 11.39 -4.34
C VAL A 198 2.71 11.44 -3.98
N ARG A 199 3.45 12.31 -4.66
CA ARG A 199 4.88 12.52 -4.48
C ARG A 199 5.12 13.77 -3.63
N GLU A 200 5.92 13.63 -2.59
CA GLU A 200 6.35 14.72 -1.71
C GLU A 200 7.88 14.69 -1.58
N PHE A 201 8.52 15.86 -1.62
CA PHE A 201 9.94 16.00 -1.32
C PHE A 201 10.10 16.74 -0.01
N ASP A 202 10.76 16.11 0.96
CA ASP A 202 11.11 16.70 2.23
C ASP A 202 12.53 17.28 2.13
N ALA A 203 12.63 18.61 2.20
CA ALA A 203 13.90 19.32 2.09
C ALA A 203 14.81 19.13 3.31
N ASP A 204 14.24 18.89 4.49
CA ASP A 204 15.00 18.73 5.73
C ASP A 204 15.69 17.37 5.77
N SER A 205 14.94 16.30 5.49
CA SER A 205 15.50 14.95 5.40
C SER A 205 16.16 14.66 4.06
N LYS A 206 15.97 15.53 3.05
CA LYS A 206 16.39 15.34 1.66
C LYS A 206 15.85 14.02 1.09
N THR A 207 14.61 13.67 1.41
CA THR A 207 13.98 12.43 0.95
C THR A 207 12.81 12.71 0.02
N THR A 208 12.64 11.87 -0.99
CA THR A 208 11.40 11.83 -1.78
C THR A 208 10.54 10.69 -1.27
N ILE A 209 9.27 10.97 -1.03
CA ILE A 209 8.27 10.04 -0.54
C ILE A 209 7.15 9.93 -1.58
N TRP A 210 6.75 8.71 -1.90
CA TRP A 210 5.51 8.42 -2.62
C TRP A 210 4.54 7.74 -1.68
N LYS A 211 3.29 8.20 -1.68
CA LYS A 211 2.23 7.62 -0.84
C LYS A 211 0.92 7.45 -1.62
N THR A 212 0.23 6.36 -1.32
CA THR A 212 -1.15 6.16 -1.75
C THR A 212 -1.98 5.60 -0.60
N VAL A 213 -3.25 5.98 -0.58
CA VAL A 213 -4.24 5.49 0.38
C VAL A 213 -5.25 4.69 -0.42
N VAL A 214 -5.31 3.39 -0.18
CA VAL A 214 -6.28 2.50 -0.84
C VAL A 214 -7.64 2.58 -0.10
N GLY A 215 -7.61 2.82 1.22
CA GLY A 215 -8.79 3.00 2.04
C GLY A 215 -9.22 1.73 2.78
N LYS A 216 -10.50 1.67 3.17
CA LYS A 216 -11.11 0.49 3.80
C LYS A 216 -11.51 -0.51 2.74
N LEU A 217 -10.83 -1.64 2.75
CA LEU A 217 -11.01 -2.68 1.72
C LEU A 217 -11.99 -3.76 2.15
N ILE A 218 -11.98 -4.06 3.44
CA ILE A 218 -12.99 -4.89 4.08
C ILE A 218 -13.77 -3.99 5.01
N ASP A 219 -15.09 -3.99 4.87
CA ASP A 219 -16.00 -3.24 5.73
C ASP A 219 -17.29 -4.05 5.88
N LEU A 220 -17.19 -5.11 6.68
CA LEU A 220 -18.24 -6.10 6.85
C LEU A 220 -18.95 -5.88 8.19
N ARG A 221 -20.28 -5.77 8.14
CA ARG A 221 -21.13 -5.66 9.33
C ARG A 221 -22.18 -6.76 9.36
N ALA A 222 -22.38 -7.36 10.53
CA ALA A 222 -23.51 -8.24 10.82
C ALA A 222 -24.33 -7.65 11.98
N GLU A 223 -25.62 -7.39 11.74
CA GLU A 223 -26.58 -7.03 12.77
C GLU A 223 -27.37 -8.30 13.14
N VAL A 224 -27.22 -8.76 14.38
CA VAL A 224 -27.91 -9.95 14.90
C VAL A 224 -28.93 -9.49 15.93
N LYS A 225 -30.21 -9.80 15.71
CA LYS A 225 -31.25 -9.58 16.71
C LYS A 225 -31.60 -10.87 17.41
N SER A 226 -31.60 -10.82 18.74
CA SER A 226 -31.99 -11.92 19.60
C SER A 226 -32.99 -11.40 20.64
N GLY A 227 -34.28 -11.59 20.36
CA GLY A 227 -35.35 -10.99 21.14
C GLY A 227 -35.32 -9.45 21.06
N ASN A 228 -35.23 -8.79 22.22
CA ASN A 228 -35.21 -7.33 22.30
C ASN A 228 -33.79 -6.71 22.18
N VAL A 229 -32.75 -7.54 22.01
CA VAL A 229 -31.36 -7.08 21.96
C VAL A 229 -30.83 -7.18 20.53
N SER A 230 -30.37 -6.05 19.98
CA SER A 230 -29.62 -6.01 18.73
C SER A 230 -28.12 -5.89 19.03
N ARG A 231 -27.32 -6.77 18.44
CA ARG A 231 -25.85 -6.77 18.53
C ARG A 231 -25.26 -6.52 17.16
N ASN A 232 -24.28 -5.63 17.10
CA ASN A 232 -23.58 -5.31 15.86
C ASN A 232 -22.15 -5.85 15.90
N PHE A 233 -21.83 -6.65 14.89
CA PHE A 233 -20.50 -7.16 14.66
C PHE A 233 -19.89 -6.50 13.44
N TYR A 234 -18.61 -6.15 13.52
CA TYR A 234 -17.86 -5.41 12.54
C TYR A 234 -16.52 -6.07 12.32
N CYS A 235 -16.07 -6.09 11.07
CA CYS A 235 -14.71 -6.43 10.69
C CYS A 235 -14.26 -5.45 9.62
N TYR A 236 -13.11 -4.83 9.81
CA TYR A 236 -12.51 -3.98 8.78
C TYR A 236 -10.99 -4.00 8.79
N THR A 237 -10.43 -3.61 7.65
CA THR A 237 -8.99 -3.49 7.41
C THR A 237 -8.72 -2.18 6.68
N GLU A 238 -7.52 -1.63 6.87
CA GLU A 238 -7.07 -0.44 6.17
C GLU A 238 -5.71 -0.68 5.51
N SER A 239 -5.57 -0.20 4.28
CA SER A 239 -4.36 -0.38 3.46
C SER A 239 -3.83 0.97 2.99
N ASN A 240 -2.52 1.14 3.13
CA ASN A 240 -1.77 2.25 2.57
C ASN A 240 -0.41 1.76 2.05
N ALA A 241 0.18 2.51 1.14
CA ALA A 241 1.53 2.23 0.67
C ALA A 241 2.39 3.48 0.73
N ARG A 242 3.65 3.30 1.14
CA ARG A 242 4.65 4.36 1.26
C ARG A 242 5.97 3.85 0.70
N VAL A 243 6.58 4.60 -0.21
CA VAL A 243 7.94 4.35 -0.67
C VAL A 243 8.77 5.59 -0.39
N SER A 244 9.96 5.42 0.18
CA SER A 244 10.87 6.52 0.50
C SER A 244 12.27 6.26 -0.04
N ILE A 245 12.91 7.31 -0.55
CA ILE A 245 14.27 7.28 -1.05
C ILE A 245 15.01 8.55 -0.69
N ASN A 246 16.30 8.43 -0.39
CA ASN A 246 17.18 9.58 -0.20
C ASN A 246 17.48 10.23 -1.56
N GLY A 247 17.40 11.56 -1.61
CA GLY A 247 17.60 12.36 -2.82
C GLY A 247 16.29 12.70 -3.55
N TYR A 248 16.42 13.49 -4.61
CA TYR A 248 15.32 13.80 -5.50
C TYR A 248 15.10 12.64 -6.46
N GLY A 249 13.95 11.99 -6.36
CA GLY A 249 13.60 10.86 -7.23
C GLY A 249 12.36 11.10 -8.06
N VAL A 250 12.28 10.46 -9.22
CA VAL A 250 11.11 10.49 -10.11
C VAL A 250 10.62 9.06 -10.32
N ALA A 251 9.30 8.87 -10.31
CA ALA A 251 8.68 7.60 -10.60
C ALA A 251 8.26 7.55 -12.08
N ILE A 252 8.60 6.48 -12.78
CA ILE A 252 8.13 6.15 -14.13
C ILE A 252 7.54 4.75 -14.05
N ASP A 253 6.21 4.68 -14.16
CA ASP A 253 5.42 3.48 -13.94
C ASP A 253 5.75 2.80 -12.60
N GLY A 254 6.33 1.59 -12.64
CA GLY A 254 6.75 0.82 -11.47
C GLY A 254 8.23 0.97 -11.11
N THR A 255 8.96 1.92 -11.71
CA THR A 255 10.39 2.14 -11.46
C THR A 255 10.64 3.53 -10.88
N LEU A 256 11.46 3.62 -9.83
CA LEU A 256 12.00 4.89 -9.35
C LEU A 256 13.38 5.14 -9.97
N LEU A 257 13.60 6.37 -10.40
CA LEU A 257 14.88 6.88 -10.86
C LEU A 257 15.37 7.94 -9.88
N VAL A 258 16.56 7.74 -9.35
CA VAL A 258 17.22 8.68 -8.44
C VAL A 258 18.63 8.92 -8.88
N GLU A 259 19.00 10.19 -8.94
CA GLU A 259 20.38 10.58 -9.17
C GLU A 259 21.20 10.35 -7.89
N THR A 260 22.28 9.60 -8.03
CA THR A 260 23.21 9.28 -6.92
C THR A 260 24.35 10.28 -6.82
N SER A 261 24.65 11.04 -7.88
CA SER A 261 25.61 12.13 -7.80
C SER A 261 25.05 13.25 -6.92
N GLN A 262 25.76 13.55 -5.85
CA GLN A 262 25.36 14.50 -4.80
C GLN A 262 25.01 15.88 -5.36
N ASN A 263 23.73 16.11 -5.69
CA ASN A 263 23.22 17.39 -6.16
C ASN A 263 23.95 18.02 -7.36
N THR A 264 24.86 17.30 -8.04
CA THR A 264 25.72 17.93 -9.06
C THR A 264 24.90 18.43 -10.22
N GLN A 265 23.88 17.70 -10.69
CA GLN A 265 23.03 18.21 -11.77
C GLN A 265 22.14 19.37 -11.33
N ALA A 266 21.56 19.33 -10.12
CA ALA A 266 20.78 20.45 -9.61
C ALA A 266 21.64 21.71 -9.43
N THR A 267 22.85 21.56 -8.89
CA THR A 267 23.85 22.63 -8.76
C THR A 267 24.32 23.11 -10.13
N LEU A 268 24.56 22.21 -11.09
CA LEU A 268 24.94 22.56 -12.46
C LEU A 268 23.80 23.29 -13.20
N MET A 269 22.54 22.86 -13.04
CA MET A 269 21.39 23.54 -13.59
C MET A 269 21.24 24.94 -12.97
N LEU A 270 21.35 25.06 -11.64
CA LEU A 270 21.30 26.35 -10.96
C LEU A 270 22.43 27.28 -11.44
N MET A 271 23.66 26.78 -11.50
CA MET A 271 24.83 27.50 -12.01
C MET A 271 24.63 27.93 -13.48
N THR A 272 24.01 27.07 -14.30
CA THR A 272 23.70 27.38 -15.70
C THR A 272 22.63 28.47 -15.81
N ILE A 273 21.55 28.38 -15.02
CA ILE A 273 20.48 29.38 -15.00
C ILE A 273 21.02 30.73 -14.52
N VAL A 274 21.76 30.75 -13.41
CA VAL A 274 22.40 31.96 -12.87
C VAL A 274 23.42 32.52 -13.88
N GLY A 275 24.20 31.65 -14.51
CA GLY A 275 25.12 32.01 -15.58
C GLY A 275 24.42 32.67 -16.78
N LEU A 276 23.34 32.09 -17.28
CA LEU A 276 22.55 32.66 -18.38
C LEU A 276 21.88 33.98 -17.99
N ALA A 277 21.32 34.09 -16.78
CA ALA A 277 20.71 35.32 -16.29
C ALA A 277 21.73 36.47 -16.16
N SER A 278 22.94 36.17 -15.68
CA SER A 278 24.03 37.14 -15.55
C SER A 278 24.57 37.60 -16.91
N ILE A 279 24.74 36.71 -17.88
CA ILE A 279 25.12 37.06 -19.26
C ILE A 279 24.05 37.97 -19.88
N THR A 280 22.78 37.59 -19.78
CA THR A 280 21.66 38.36 -20.35
C THR A 280 21.61 39.77 -19.75
N SER A 281 21.80 39.89 -18.44
CA SER A 281 21.87 41.18 -17.74
C SER A 281 23.07 42.02 -18.19
N ALA A 282 24.23 41.41 -18.41
CA ALA A 282 25.42 42.09 -18.90
C ALA A 282 25.24 42.63 -20.34
N VAL A 283 24.65 41.84 -21.23
CA VAL A 283 24.31 42.25 -22.61
C VAL A 283 23.32 43.41 -22.59
N TYR A 284 22.26 43.31 -21.78
CA TYR A 284 21.28 44.38 -21.64
C TYR A 284 21.90 45.69 -21.12
N CYS A 285 22.74 45.61 -20.09
CA CYS A 285 23.49 46.76 -19.58
C CYS A 285 24.44 47.36 -20.62
N TYR A 286 25.10 46.52 -21.43
CA TYR A 286 25.97 46.96 -22.51
C TYR A 286 25.19 47.68 -23.61
N GLU A 287 24.05 47.14 -24.05
CA GLU A 287 23.18 47.79 -25.03
C GLU A 287 22.69 49.16 -24.57
N ILE A 288 22.26 49.29 -23.30
CA ILE A 288 21.86 50.58 -22.73
C ILE A 288 23.01 51.58 -22.81
N LYS A 289 24.22 51.16 -22.42
CA LYS A 289 25.41 52.02 -22.44
C LYS A 289 25.78 52.43 -23.87
N LEU A 290 25.67 51.51 -24.84
CA LEU A 290 25.93 51.77 -26.24
C LEU A 290 24.91 52.74 -26.84
N ARG A 291 23.60 52.56 -26.57
CA ARG A 291 22.55 53.49 -26.99
C ARG A 291 22.76 54.90 -26.41
N ARG A 292 23.27 55.02 -25.18
CA ARG A 292 23.64 56.33 -24.61
C ARG A 292 24.82 56.99 -25.33
N ARG A 293 25.75 56.21 -25.88
CA ARG A 293 26.91 56.74 -26.64
C ARG A 293 26.58 57.06 -28.10
N LEU A 294 25.64 56.33 -28.71
CA LEU A 294 25.22 56.52 -30.11
C LEU A 294 24.12 57.57 -30.29
N ARG A 295 23.53 58.09 -29.20
CA ARG A 295 22.81 59.37 -29.23
C ARG A 295 23.83 60.50 -29.38
N LEU A 296 24.32 60.66 -30.61
CA LEU A 296 24.61 61.95 -31.23
C LEU A 296 23.29 62.53 -31.75
#